data_AF-A0A8J6AR39-F1
#
_entry.id   AF-A0A8J6AR39-F1
#
_cell.length_a   1.000
_cell.length_b   1.000
_cell.length_c   1.000
_cell.angle_alpha   90.00
_cell.angle_beta   90.00
_cell.angle_gamma   90.00
#
_symmetry.space_group_name_H-M   'P 1'
#
loop_
_entity.id
_entity.type
_entity.pdbx_description
1 polymer ?
#
loop_
_entity_poly.entity_id
_entity_poly.type
_entity_poly.pdbx_seq_one_letter_code
_entity_poly.pdbx_strand_id
1 'polypeptide(L)'
;CKKLGPPASGLAAVGWRYATPHPTPRRAPRGGVRGSYLLRTLFLPLARRTTSLGKMGVYRIRVSTGCSFYAGSSNPVRLWLVGQHGEAKLGTRLRPARGKETEFQEDVKEYLGQLLFVKVRKKRLLQDDAWFCNWISVQGPGTNGEELRFPCYRWVESDGFLSLPEGTGELEGVVKRSRAQVLLGCTIVEDTEGLFRKHREEELQERRKRYRWGNWKDGLILKMSGDTKEDLPIDERFLEDKRIDFEASLAKGLADLAIKDSLNVLTRWDNLDDFKRIFWCGHSKLAVEMVWWGEERPGAQISYYALQLPSSVRVRDSWKDDAFFGYQFLNGANPMLLRRSCQLPPRLVFPPGMEELQAQLQEELQAGTLFEADFALLNGIKANVILYCQQHLAAPLVMLKLQPDGNLLPMVIQVRGPRTSPPRGVAPSI
;
A
#
# COMPACT_ATOMS: atom_id res chain seq x y z
N CYS A 1 -9.67 10.74 64.12
CA CYS A 1 -10.80 10.03 64.77
C CYS A 1 -12.01 10.00 63.83
N LYS A 2 -12.62 8.81 63.65
CA LYS A 2 -13.88 8.49 62.92
C LYS A 2 -13.85 8.77 61.40
N LYS A 3 -13.60 7.81 60.48
CA LYS A 3 -14.40 6.64 60.02
C LYS A 3 -15.88 6.95 59.74
N LEU A 4 -16.26 6.99 58.46
CA LEU A 4 -17.26 6.13 57.79
C LEU A 4 -17.48 6.57 56.32
N GLY A 5 -17.39 5.63 55.36
CA GLY A 5 -17.74 5.82 53.94
C GLY A 5 -19.26 5.79 53.70
N PRO A 6 -19.75 5.97 52.45
CA PRO A 6 -19.99 4.84 51.51
C PRO A 6 -19.89 5.29 50.01
N PRO A 7 -20.49 4.58 49.02
CA PRO A 7 -20.14 3.26 48.49
C PRO A 7 -19.68 3.31 47.00
N ALA A 8 -19.30 2.13 46.51
CA ALA A 8 -18.77 1.85 45.18
C ALA A 8 -19.74 2.10 44.01
N SER A 9 -19.18 2.51 42.86
CA SER A 9 -19.77 2.39 41.52
C SER A 9 -18.68 1.95 40.54
N GLY A 10 -19.02 0.94 39.73
CA GLY A 10 -18.08 0.05 39.04
C GLY A 10 -17.28 0.68 37.90
N LEU A 11 -15.99 0.36 37.89
CA LEU A 11 -15.10 0.48 36.74
C LEU A 11 -15.16 -0.83 35.95
N ALA A 12 -15.89 -0.83 34.84
CA ALA A 12 -15.83 -1.90 33.85
C ALA A 12 -14.60 -1.68 32.95
N ALA A 13 -13.49 -2.30 33.32
CA ALA A 13 -12.31 -2.43 32.47
C ALA A 13 -12.57 -3.57 31.45
N VAL A 14 -12.73 -3.21 30.18
CA VAL A 14 -12.83 -4.18 29.07
C VAL A 14 -11.41 -4.60 28.70
N GLY A 15 -10.95 -5.69 29.31
CA GLY A 15 -9.70 -6.37 28.98
C GLY A 15 -9.92 -7.48 27.96
N TRP A 16 -9.26 -7.37 26.81
CA TRP A 16 -9.20 -8.41 25.78
C TRP A 16 -8.35 -9.59 26.28
N ARG A 17 -8.92 -10.81 26.33
CA ARG A 17 -8.17 -12.05 26.58
C ARG A 17 -8.22 -12.97 25.37
N TYR A 18 -7.04 -13.31 24.87
CA TYR A 18 -6.81 -14.36 23.89
C TYR A 18 -7.07 -15.73 24.52
N ALA A 19 -7.88 -16.56 23.85
CA ALA A 19 -8.12 -17.95 24.23
C ALA A 19 -7.17 -18.88 23.46
N THR A 20 -6.36 -19.63 24.20
CA THR A 20 -5.66 -20.84 23.72
C THR A 20 -6.13 -22.02 24.58
N PRO A 21 -6.53 -23.15 23.99
CA PRO A 21 -6.74 -24.39 24.75
C PRO A 21 -5.56 -25.34 24.56
N HIS A 22 -4.89 -25.68 25.67
CA HIS A 22 -4.09 -26.90 25.79
C HIS A 22 -4.96 -28.05 26.32
N PRO A 23 -4.71 -29.31 25.90
CA PRO A 23 -5.47 -30.47 26.34
C PRO A 23 -4.83 -31.15 27.57
N THR A 24 -5.66 -31.68 28.46
CA THR A 24 -5.25 -32.66 29.49
C THR A 24 -6.14 -33.91 29.43
N PRO A 25 -5.61 -35.10 29.75
CA PRO A 25 -6.23 -36.39 29.45
C PRO A 25 -6.98 -36.97 30.66
N ARG A 26 -7.95 -37.87 30.43
CA ARG A 26 -8.20 -39.05 31.30
C ARG A 26 -9.24 -40.05 30.75
N ARG A 27 -8.73 -41.28 30.58
CA ARG A 27 -9.27 -42.61 30.93
C ARG A 27 -10.66 -43.06 30.45
N ALA A 28 -10.61 -44.17 29.70
CA ALA A 28 -11.68 -45.12 29.39
C ALA A 28 -12.12 -45.99 30.58
N PRO A 29 -13.27 -46.68 30.48
CA PRO A 29 -13.52 -47.96 31.11
C PRO A 29 -13.60 -49.14 30.11
N ARG A 30 -13.58 -50.33 30.71
CA ARG A 30 -13.22 -51.65 30.18
C ARG A 30 -14.41 -52.45 29.64
N GLY A 31 -14.07 -53.47 28.84
CA GLY A 31 -14.80 -54.73 28.64
C GLY A 31 -14.90 -55.06 27.15
N GLY A 32 -14.54 -56.23 26.62
CA GLY A 32 -14.07 -57.51 27.15
C GLY A 32 -14.24 -58.56 26.04
N VAL A 33 -13.57 -59.70 26.21
CA VAL A 33 -13.75 -61.00 25.52
C VAL A 33 -12.79 -61.32 24.36
N ARG A 34 -12.40 -62.59 24.40
CA ARG A 34 -11.22 -63.30 23.88
C ARG A 34 -11.30 -63.65 22.39
N GLY A 35 -10.13 -63.79 21.77
CA GLY A 35 -9.96 -64.53 20.52
C GLY A 35 -8.49 -64.59 20.10
N SER A 36 -7.81 -65.68 20.46
CA SER A 36 -6.53 -66.11 19.85
C SER A 36 -6.71 -66.22 18.33
N TYR A 37 -5.72 -65.84 17.51
CA TYR A 37 -5.15 -66.64 16.39
C TYR A 37 -4.02 -65.86 15.67
N LEU A 38 -2.84 -66.48 15.68
CA LEU A 38 -1.77 -66.48 14.66
C LEU A 38 -1.18 -65.15 14.14
N LEU A 39 0.09 -64.92 14.50
CA LEU A 39 1.02 -64.03 13.80
C LEU A 39 1.13 -64.41 12.31
N ARG A 40 0.82 -63.46 11.42
CA ARG A 40 1.34 -63.42 10.06
C ARG A 40 2.09 -62.12 9.86
N THR A 41 3.41 -62.22 9.94
CA THR A 41 4.37 -61.19 9.55
C THR A 41 4.20 -60.91 8.05
N LEU A 42 3.65 -59.74 7.71
CA LEU A 42 3.78 -59.17 6.37
C LEU A 42 4.75 -57.99 6.48
N PHE A 43 5.99 -58.25 6.07
CA PHE A 43 6.95 -57.23 5.70
C PHE A 43 6.37 -56.43 4.52
N LEU A 44 5.89 -55.21 4.79
CA LEU A 44 5.77 -54.18 3.77
C LEU A 44 7.16 -53.54 3.63
N PRO A 45 7.76 -53.53 2.43
CA PRO A 45 9.05 -52.91 2.25
C PRO A 45 8.87 -51.40 2.44
N LEU A 46 9.67 -50.82 3.34
CA LEU A 46 10.00 -49.40 3.29
C LEU A 46 10.43 -49.11 1.85
N ALA A 47 9.59 -48.41 1.10
CA ALA A 47 9.99 -47.79 -0.14
C ALA A 47 11.10 -46.79 0.23
N ARG A 48 12.34 -47.26 0.15
CA ARG A 48 13.50 -46.38 0.00
C ARG A 48 13.15 -45.50 -1.18
N ARG A 49 12.83 -44.22 -0.91
CA ARG A 49 12.99 -43.17 -1.90
C ARG A 49 14.44 -43.29 -2.35
N THR A 50 14.63 -43.90 -3.50
CA THR A 50 15.87 -43.90 -4.23
C THR A 50 16.21 -42.44 -4.45
N THR A 51 17.18 -41.96 -3.66
CA THR A 51 17.97 -40.79 -3.98
C THR A 51 18.44 -40.97 -5.42
N SER A 52 17.85 -40.21 -6.35
CA SER A 52 18.33 -40.16 -7.72
C SER A 52 19.78 -39.68 -7.63
N LEU A 53 20.72 -40.53 -8.08
CA LEU A 53 22.09 -40.11 -8.29
C LEU A 53 22.08 -38.83 -9.13
N GLY A 54 22.74 -37.80 -8.60
CA GLY A 54 22.78 -36.46 -9.16
C GLY A 54 23.10 -36.43 -10.65
N LYS A 55 22.13 -36.00 -11.46
CA LYS A 55 22.33 -35.90 -12.90
C LYS A 55 22.97 -34.55 -13.24
N MET A 56 24.21 -34.62 -13.73
CA MET A 56 24.75 -33.62 -14.66
C MET A 56 23.83 -33.55 -15.89
N GLY A 57 23.66 -32.38 -16.50
CA GLY A 57 22.85 -32.30 -17.71
C GLY A 57 22.38 -30.92 -18.10
N VAL A 58 21.47 -30.93 -19.06
CA VAL A 58 20.98 -29.75 -19.76
C VAL A 58 19.97 -28.99 -18.90
N TYR A 59 20.27 -27.74 -18.60
CA TYR A 59 19.36 -26.78 -17.99
C TYR A 59 18.75 -25.90 -19.08
N ARG A 60 17.46 -25.62 -18.99
CA ARG A 60 16.77 -24.65 -19.84
C ARG A 60 16.54 -23.39 -19.02
N ILE A 61 17.09 -22.27 -19.47
CA ILE A 61 17.06 -20.99 -18.77
C ILE A 61 16.21 -20.01 -19.58
N ARG A 62 15.28 -19.33 -18.90
CA ARG A 62 14.49 -18.23 -19.46
C ARG A 62 14.74 -16.96 -18.67
N VAL A 63 14.94 -15.86 -19.38
CA VAL A 63 15.18 -14.54 -18.80
C VAL A 63 14.17 -13.56 -19.37
N SER A 64 13.40 -12.92 -18.49
CA SER A 64 12.41 -11.92 -18.86
C SER A 64 12.92 -10.51 -18.57
N THR A 65 12.86 -9.65 -19.59
CA THR A 65 13.26 -8.23 -19.50
C THR A 65 12.04 -7.33 -19.46
N GLY A 66 12.10 -6.26 -18.67
CA GLY A 66 11.04 -5.27 -18.56
C GLY A 66 10.65 -4.65 -19.89
N CYS A 67 9.42 -4.13 -19.97
CA CYS A 67 8.89 -3.49 -21.18
C CYS A 67 9.13 -1.97 -21.26
N SER A 68 9.60 -1.35 -20.18
CA SER A 68 9.85 0.10 -20.15
C SER A 68 10.90 0.53 -21.17
N PHE A 69 10.84 1.79 -21.65
CA PHE A 69 11.71 2.32 -22.70
C PHE A 69 13.20 1.98 -22.55
N TYR A 70 13.75 2.09 -21.34
CA TYR A 70 15.15 1.81 -21.04
C TYR A 70 15.41 0.46 -20.39
N ALA A 71 14.44 -0.45 -20.39
CA ALA A 71 14.58 -1.74 -19.71
C ALA A 71 15.60 -2.67 -20.37
N GLY A 72 15.87 -2.51 -21.67
CA GLY A 72 16.86 -3.32 -22.41
C GLY A 72 18.29 -2.84 -22.22
N SER A 73 19.27 -3.72 -22.48
CA SER A 73 20.70 -3.45 -22.32
C SER A 73 21.51 -4.09 -23.46
N SER A 74 22.40 -3.29 -24.05
CA SER A 74 23.45 -3.68 -24.98
C SER A 74 24.64 -4.36 -24.29
N ASN A 75 24.81 -4.10 -22.99
CA ASN A 75 25.85 -4.74 -22.19
C ASN A 75 25.57 -6.25 -22.02
N PRO A 76 26.60 -7.11 -22.18
CA PRO A 76 26.45 -8.55 -22.05
C PRO A 76 26.25 -8.96 -20.59
N VAL A 77 25.21 -9.74 -20.36
CA VAL A 77 24.88 -10.36 -19.07
C VAL A 77 25.38 -11.80 -19.07
N ARG A 78 25.98 -12.19 -17.95
CA ARG A 78 26.34 -13.58 -17.66
C ARG A 78 25.58 -14.06 -16.44
N LEU A 79 25.29 -15.35 -16.43
CA LEU A 79 24.55 -16.02 -15.37
C LEU A 79 25.37 -17.15 -14.75
N TRP A 80 25.10 -17.45 -13.49
CA TRP A 80 25.60 -18.61 -12.79
C TRP A 80 24.46 -19.30 -12.08
N LEU A 81 24.44 -20.63 -12.12
CA LEU A 81 23.55 -21.45 -11.34
C LEU A 81 24.27 -21.87 -10.07
N VAL A 82 23.67 -21.57 -8.92
CA VAL A 82 24.22 -21.91 -7.61
C VAL A 82 23.25 -22.86 -6.91
N GLY A 83 23.70 -24.08 -6.67
CA GLY A 83 22.95 -25.06 -5.90
C GLY A 83 23.65 -25.42 -4.58
N GLN A 84 23.03 -26.32 -3.83
CA GLN A 84 23.53 -26.78 -2.52
C GLN A 84 24.96 -27.35 -2.57
N HIS A 85 25.35 -27.95 -3.69
CA HIS A 85 26.61 -28.69 -3.80
C HIS A 85 27.64 -28.05 -4.73
N GLY A 86 27.32 -26.93 -5.38
CA GLY A 86 28.25 -26.26 -6.27
C GLY A 86 27.68 -25.04 -6.98
N GLU A 87 28.55 -24.39 -7.75
CA GLU A 87 28.22 -23.26 -8.61
C GLU A 87 28.75 -23.53 -10.01
N ALA A 88 27.92 -23.33 -11.03
CA ALA A 88 28.30 -23.44 -12.43
C ALA A 88 28.09 -22.11 -13.17
N LYS A 89 29.09 -21.72 -13.94
CA LYS A 89 29.07 -20.53 -14.79
C LYS A 89 28.48 -20.90 -16.14
N LEU A 90 27.46 -20.18 -16.58
CA LEU A 90 26.87 -20.40 -17.91
C LEU A 90 27.76 -19.78 -19.00
N GLY A 91 27.90 -20.49 -20.12
CA GLY A 91 28.71 -20.07 -21.26
C GLY A 91 28.08 -18.93 -22.07
N THR A 92 26.75 -18.94 -22.18
CA THR A 92 25.97 -17.98 -22.95
C THR A 92 26.10 -16.56 -22.39
N ARG A 93 26.32 -15.61 -23.30
CA ARG A 93 26.29 -14.18 -23.03
C ARG A 93 25.01 -13.60 -23.60
N LEU A 94 24.15 -13.08 -22.73
CA LEU A 94 22.86 -12.51 -23.11
C LEU A 94 22.99 -11.02 -23.38
N ARG A 95 22.25 -10.52 -24.36
CA ARG A 95 22.01 -9.07 -24.56
C ARG A 95 20.53 -8.82 -24.37
N PRO A 96 20.09 -8.39 -23.18
CA PRO A 96 18.68 -8.27 -22.87
C PRO A 96 17.97 -7.25 -23.77
N ALA A 97 17.01 -7.72 -24.56
CA ALA A 97 16.16 -6.83 -25.36
C ALA A 97 14.90 -6.44 -24.56
N ARG A 98 14.51 -5.17 -24.67
CA ARG A 98 13.31 -4.62 -24.03
C ARG A 98 12.07 -5.46 -24.38
N GLY A 99 11.30 -5.82 -23.36
CA GLY A 99 10.02 -6.53 -23.49
C GLY A 99 10.13 -7.93 -24.09
N LYS A 100 11.34 -8.49 -24.16
CA LYS A 100 11.59 -9.83 -24.71
C LYS A 100 11.93 -10.81 -23.61
N GLU A 101 11.51 -12.04 -23.84
CA GLU A 101 11.94 -13.21 -23.09
C GLU A 101 12.97 -13.94 -23.95
N THR A 102 14.13 -14.23 -23.36
CA THR A 102 15.20 -14.98 -24.03
C THR A 102 15.33 -16.33 -23.37
N GLU A 103 15.36 -17.37 -24.20
CA GLU A 103 15.49 -18.75 -23.77
C GLU A 103 16.70 -19.40 -24.42
N PHE A 104 17.44 -20.19 -23.65
CA PHE A 104 18.57 -20.97 -24.12
C PHE A 104 18.80 -22.19 -23.22
N GLN A 105 19.54 -23.16 -23.74
CA GLN A 105 19.91 -24.38 -23.03
C GLN A 105 21.41 -24.42 -22.79
N GLU A 106 21.82 -24.89 -21.61
CA GLU A 106 23.22 -25.02 -21.21
C GLU A 106 23.47 -26.39 -20.62
N ASP A 107 24.52 -27.05 -21.09
CA ASP A 107 24.97 -28.32 -20.54
C ASP A 107 25.95 -28.07 -19.39
N VAL A 108 25.50 -28.35 -18.17
CA VAL A 108 26.30 -28.13 -16.95
C VAL A 108 26.89 -29.46 -16.49
N LYS A 109 28.22 -29.48 -16.43
CA LYS A 109 29.02 -30.67 -16.10
C LYS A 109 29.13 -30.88 -14.59
N GLU A 110 28.95 -29.83 -13.80
CA GLU A 110 29.02 -29.87 -12.35
C GLU A 110 27.69 -30.36 -11.74
N TYR A 111 27.78 -31.16 -10.69
CA TYR A 111 26.60 -31.51 -9.91
C TYR A 111 26.24 -30.37 -8.94
N LEU A 112 25.12 -29.70 -9.17
CA LEU A 112 24.71 -28.54 -8.38
C LEU A 112 23.80 -28.90 -7.18
N GLY A 113 23.11 -30.05 -7.23
CA GLY A 113 22.06 -30.38 -6.25
C GLY A 113 20.81 -29.53 -6.46
N GLN A 114 20.07 -29.22 -5.39
CA GLN A 114 18.94 -28.30 -5.44
C GLN A 114 19.44 -26.89 -5.76
N LEU A 115 18.85 -26.24 -6.76
CA LEU A 115 19.18 -24.85 -7.10
C LEU A 115 18.64 -23.90 -6.02
N LEU A 116 19.51 -23.02 -5.54
CA LEU A 116 19.22 -22.06 -4.47
C LEU A 116 19.22 -20.63 -5.00
N PHE A 117 20.19 -20.29 -5.86
CA PHE A 117 20.33 -18.96 -6.41
C PHE A 117 20.67 -18.97 -7.90
N VAL A 118 20.31 -17.89 -8.56
CA VAL A 118 20.90 -17.47 -9.83
C VAL A 118 21.72 -16.22 -9.59
N LYS A 119 23.03 -16.26 -9.87
CA LYS A 119 23.84 -15.04 -9.88
C LYS A 119 23.84 -14.42 -11.26
N VAL A 120 23.78 -13.11 -11.28
CA VAL A 120 23.67 -12.29 -12.47
C VAL A 120 24.78 -11.26 -12.44
N ARG A 121 25.54 -11.14 -13.51
CA ARG A 121 26.55 -10.09 -13.66
C ARG A 121 26.43 -9.44 -15.03
N LYS A 122 26.18 -8.13 -15.04
CA LYS A 122 26.18 -7.30 -16.24
C LYS A 122 27.57 -6.71 -16.43
N LYS A 123 28.30 -7.14 -17.47
CA LYS A 123 29.63 -6.61 -17.72
C LYS A 123 29.52 -5.30 -18.50
N ARG A 124 29.99 -4.20 -17.89
CA ARG A 124 30.06 -2.88 -18.53
C ARG A 124 31.03 -2.90 -19.73
N LEU A 125 30.56 -2.41 -20.88
CA LEU A 125 31.36 -2.08 -22.06
C LEU A 125 31.62 -0.56 -22.10
N LEU A 126 31.77 0.05 -23.28
CA LEU A 126 32.12 1.47 -23.42
C LEU A 126 31.03 2.42 -22.89
N GLN A 127 29.75 2.03 -22.97
CA GLN A 127 28.62 2.78 -22.41
C GLN A 127 27.90 1.90 -21.37
N ASP A 128 27.58 2.49 -20.21
CA ASP A 128 26.80 1.80 -19.18
C ASP A 128 25.32 2.06 -19.42
N ASP A 129 24.61 1.03 -19.85
CA ASP A 129 23.15 1.03 -19.82
C ASP A 129 22.66 0.16 -18.66
N ALA A 130 21.58 0.60 -18.03
CA ALA A 130 20.90 -0.17 -17.00
C ALA A 130 20.04 -1.25 -17.66
N TRP A 131 19.82 -2.36 -16.96
CA TRP A 131 18.94 -3.43 -17.42
C TRP A 131 17.85 -3.68 -16.38
N PHE A 132 16.58 -3.65 -16.77
CA PHE A 132 15.49 -4.04 -15.87
C PHE A 132 15.14 -5.52 -16.07
N CYS A 133 15.49 -6.34 -15.08
CA CYS A 133 15.21 -7.77 -15.09
C CYS A 133 13.89 -8.04 -14.34
N ASN A 134 12.93 -8.69 -14.99
CA ASN A 134 11.68 -9.09 -14.33
C ASN A 134 11.92 -10.33 -13.46
N TRP A 135 12.36 -11.41 -14.08
CA TRP A 135 12.60 -12.71 -13.44
C TRP A 135 13.49 -13.57 -14.32
N ILE A 136 14.10 -14.57 -13.70
CA ILE A 136 14.82 -15.65 -14.37
C ILE A 136 14.13 -16.94 -13.96
N SER A 137 14.01 -17.89 -14.87
CA SER A 137 13.51 -19.21 -14.54
C SER A 137 14.40 -20.30 -15.13
N VAL A 138 14.51 -21.40 -14.39
CA VAL A 138 15.44 -22.48 -14.70
C VAL A 138 14.70 -23.80 -14.55
N GLN A 139 14.78 -24.60 -15.61
CA GLN A 139 14.30 -25.97 -15.62
C GLN A 139 15.50 -26.91 -15.69
N GLY A 140 15.61 -27.82 -14.72
CA GLY A 140 16.77 -28.68 -14.55
C GLY A 140 16.65 -30.06 -15.23
N PRO A 141 17.76 -30.81 -15.31
CA PRO A 141 17.74 -32.17 -15.87
C PRO A 141 16.99 -33.12 -14.93
N GLY A 142 15.84 -33.64 -15.38
CA GLY A 142 15.04 -34.62 -14.65
C GLY A 142 13.96 -34.05 -13.72
N THR A 143 13.77 -32.73 -13.70
CA THR A 143 12.51 -32.13 -13.19
C THR A 143 11.38 -32.54 -14.15
N ASN A 144 10.25 -33.04 -13.65
CA ASN A 144 9.06 -33.43 -14.44
C ASN A 144 8.35 -32.22 -15.08
N GLY A 145 9.08 -31.30 -15.70
CA GLY A 145 8.54 -30.02 -16.17
C GLY A 145 8.54 -28.91 -15.12
N GLU A 146 8.92 -29.18 -13.87
CA GLU A 146 8.96 -28.16 -12.82
C GLU A 146 10.02 -27.09 -13.13
N GLU A 147 9.56 -25.85 -13.16
CA GLU A 147 10.40 -24.69 -13.43
C GLU A 147 10.57 -23.89 -12.15
N LEU A 148 11.82 -23.73 -11.74
CA LEU A 148 12.19 -22.91 -10.60
C LEU A 148 12.23 -21.45 -11.03
N ARG A 149 11.67 -20.55 -10.21
CA ARG A 149 11.53 -19.14 -10.58
C ARG A 149 12.28 -18.24 -9.59
N PHE A 150 13.10 -17.37 -10.15
CA PHE A 150 13.96 -16.42 -9.44
C PHE A 150 13.45 -15.00 -9.73
N PRO A 151 12.57 -14.44 -8.88
CA PRO A 151 12.05 -13.09 -9.06
C PRO A 151 13.15 -12.03 -8.87
N CYS A 152 13.14 -11.00 -9.71
CA CYS A 152 14.13 -9.92 -9.68
C CYS A 152 13.45 -8.55 -9.54
N TYR A 153 12.63 -8.20 -10.52
CA TYR A 153 11.83 -6.96 -10.62
C TYR A 153 12.58 -5.69 -10.24
N ARG A 154 13.82 -5.54 -10.70
CA ARG A 154 14.70 -4.42 -10.35
C ARG A 154 15.71 -4.09 -11.44
N TRP A 155 16.31 -2.91 -11.32
CA TRP A 155 17.39 -2.47 -12.19
C TRP A 155 18.73 -3.09 -11.79
N VAL A 156 19.45 -3.55 -12.80
CA VAL A 156 20.82 -4.06 -12.72
C VAL A 156 21.73 -3.02 -13.38
N GLU A 157 22.41 -2.20 -12.57
CA GLU A 157 23.26 -1.10 -13.06
C GLU A 157 24.76 -1.46 -13.08
N SER A 158 25.26 -2.08 -12.01
CA SER A 158 26.70 -2.26 -11.77
C SER A 158 27.30 -3.53 -12.40
N ASP A 159 28.64 -3.59 -12.47
CA ASP A 159 29.41 -4.82 -12.76
C ASP A 159 29.48 -5.78 -11.54
N GLY A 160 28.77 -5.46 -10.46
CA GLY A 160 28.63 -6.32 -9.29
C GLY A 160 27.79 -7.56 -9.58
N PHE A 161 27.94 -8.58 -8.74
CA PHE A 161 27.09 -9.76 -8.77
C PHE A 161 25.77 -9.47 -8.06
N LEU A 162 24.65 -9.70 -8.73
CA LEU A 162 23.33 -9.78 -8.13
C LEU A 162 22.97 -11.25 -7.94
N SER A 163 22.78 -11.68 -6.69
CA SER A 163 22.32 -13.04 -6.40
C SER A 163 20.81 -13.01 -6.19
N LEU A 164 20.08 -13.82 -6.95
CA LEU A 164 18.62 -13.94 -6.88
C LEU A 164 18.28 -15.28 -6.22
N PRO A 165 17.63 -15.30 -5.04
CA PRO A 165 17.18 -16.53 -4.42
C PRO A 165 16.00 -17.13 -5.19
N GLU A 166 15.82 -18.44 -5.08
CA GLU A 166 14.64 -19.13 -5.59
C GLU A 166 13.39 -18.63 -4.85
N GLY A 167 12.32 -18.38 -5.60
CA GLY A 167 11.10 -17.76 -5.10
C GLY A 167 10.11 -18.75 -4.50
N THR A 168 10.55 -19.83 -3.84
CA THR A 168 9.68 -20.94 -3.41
C THR A 168 8.52 -20.42 -2.57
N GLY A 169 7.36 -20.30 -3.20
CA GLY A 169 6.08 -20.54 -2.54
C GLY A 169 5.69 -21.94 -2.97
N GLU A 170 5.82 -22.93 -2.08
CA GLU A 170 5.34 -24.29 -2.34
C GLU A 170 3.89 -24.23 -2.82
N LEU A 171 3.68 -24.70 -4.05
CA LEU A 171 2.38 -24.83 -4.67
C LEU A 171 1.97 -26.30 -4.64
N GLU A 172 1.99 -26.91 -3.44
CA GLU A 172 1.28 -28.15 -3.17
C GLU A 172 0.36 -27.99 -1.95
N GLY A 173 -0.94 -27.89 -2.23
CA GLY A 173 -1.99 -28.37 -1.32
C GLY A 173 -2.40 -27.54 -0.10
N VAL A 174 -1.66 -26.51 0.34
CA VAL A 174 -2.03 -25.78 1.57
C VAL A 174 -2.09 -24.26 1.35
N VAL A 175 -3.34 -23.77 1.37
CA VAL A 175 -3.78 -22.39 1.63
C VAL A 175 -2.93 -21.28 1.00
N LYS A 176 -3.49 -20.66 -0.05
CA LYS A 176 -3.12 -19.32 -0.54
C LYS A 176 -3.07 -18.31 0.63
N ARG A 177 -1.93 -18.19 1.29
CA ARG A 177 -1.66 -17.09 2.23
C ARG A 177 -1.26 -15.87 1.41
N SER A 178 -1.75 -14.73 1.88
CA SER A 178 -1.70 -13.40 1.25
C SER A 178 -0.42 -13.10 0.45
N ARG A 179 -0.60 -12.42 -0.69
CA ARG A 179 0.39 -11.81 -1.62
C ARG A 179 1.66 -11.19 -1.00
N ALA A 180 1.67 -10.90 0.30
CA ALA A 180 2.83 -10.39 1.04
C ALA A 180 3.87 -11.47 1.38
N GLN A 181 3.49 -12.76 1.45
CA GLN A 181 4.41 -13.83 1.85
C GLN A 181 5.27 -14.36 0.70
N VAL A 182 4.82 -14.20 -0.55
CA VAL A 182 5.61 -14.57 -1.76
C VAL A 182 6.74 -13.57 -2.03
N LEU A 183 6.69 -12.36 -1.45
CA LEU A 183 7.73 -11.33 -1.53
C LEU A 183 8.77 -11.43 -0.41
N LEU A 184 8.50 -12.22 0.63
CA LEU A 184 9.51 -12.64 1.59
C LEU A 184 9.97 -14.03 1.16
N GLY A 185 11.02 -14.08 0.33
CA GLY A 185 11.83 -15.30 0.22
C GLY A 185 12.12 -15.85 1.63
N CYS A 186 12.10 -17.18 1.75
CA CYS A 186 12.20 -18.00 2.96
C CYS A 186 12.40 -17.19 4.25
N THR A 187 11.38 -17.10 5.09
CA THR A 187 11.56 -16.50 6.41
C THR A 187 12.66 -17.28 7.14
N ILE A 188 13.49 -16.60 7.96
CA ILE A 188 14.63 -17.22 8.67
C ILE A 188 14.21 -18.44 9.52
N VAL A 189 12.90 -18.56 9.80
CA VAL A 189 12.28 -19.68 10.53
C VAL A 189 12.11 -20.94 9.66
N GLU A 190 11.97 -20.79 8.34
CA GLU A 190 11.79 -21.88 7.36
C GLU A 190 13.14 -22.39 6.80
N ASP A 191 14.21 -21.59 6.90
CA ASP A 191 15.58 -21.98 6.51
C ASP A 191 16.30 -22.67 7.67
N THR A 192 15.92 -23.91 7.98
CA THR A 192 16.55 -24.72 9.04
C THR A 192 18.03 -25.01 8.77
N GLU A 193 18.45 -25.01 7.50
CA GLU A 193 19.83 -25.28 7.07
C GLU A 193 20.69 -24.02 6.99
N GLY A 194 20.09 -22.83 7.09
CA GLY A 194 20.80 -21.55 7.04
C GLY A 194 21.38 -21.19 5.67
N LEU A 195 20.90 -21.82 4.60
CA LEU A 195 21.41 -21.68 3.23
C LEU A 195 21.25 -20.24 2.68
N PHE A 196 20.24 -19.51 3.14
CA PHE A 196 19.91 -18.16 2.67
C PHE A 196 20.32 -17.07 3.67
N ARG A 197 20.70 -17.44 4.90
CA ARG A 197 20.96 -16.51 6.00
C ARG A 197 22.02 -15.45 5.65
N LYS A 198 23.18 -15.88 5.18
CA LYS A 198 24.29 -14.97 4.84
C LYS A 198 23.87 -13.97 3.75
N HIS A 199 23.23 -14.46 2.69
CA HIS A 199 22.72 -13.63 1.61
C HIS A 199 21.73 -12.57 2.12
N ARG A 200 20.81 -12.98 3.01
CA ARG A 200 19.81 -12.07 3.59
C ARG A 200 20.43 -10.99 4.47
N GLU A 201 21.43 -11.33 5.27
CA GLU A 201 22.14 -10.36 6.12
C GLU A 201 22.87 -9.31 5.27
N GLU A 202 23.60 -9.74 4.24
CA GLU A 202 24.30 -8.86 3.30
C GLU A 202 23.31 -7.94 2.55
N GLU A 203 22.20 -8.50 2.05
CA GLU A 203 21.14 -7.74 1.37
C GLU A 203 20.55 -6.67 2.29
N LEU A 204 20.22 -7.02 3.55
CA LEU A 204 19.67 -6.06 4.51
C LEU A 204 20.67 -4.96 4.88
N GLN A 205 21.96 -5.28 4.98
CA GLN A 205 23.00 -4.27 5.20
C GLN A 205 23.08 -3.29 4.02
N GLU A 206 23.04 -3.77 2.78
CA GLU A 206 22.99 -2.90 1.60
C GLU A 206 21.71 -2.06 1.55
N ARG A 207 20.55 -2.66 1.87
CA ARG A 207 19.27 -1.94 1.92
C ARG A 207 19.31 -0.82 2.96
N ARG A 208 19.87 -1.04 4.15
CA ARG A 208 20.01 0.01 5.17
C ARG A 208 20.96 1.15 4.75
N LYS A 209 21.97 0.84 3.92
CA LYS A 209 22.85 1.87 3.35
C LYS A 209 22.15 2.69 2.26
N ARG A 210 21.34 2.02 1.43
CA ARG A 210 20.62 2.61 0.29
C ARG A 210 19.35 3.37 0.69
N TYR A 211 18.58 2.83 1.63
CA TYR A 211 17.32 3.39 2.11
C TYR A 211 17.50 3.93 3.53
N ARG A 212 17.69 5.24 3.63
CA ARG A 212 17.89 5.92 4.91
C ARG A 212 16.74 6.86 5.22
N TRP A 213 16.50 7.04 6.51
CA TRP A 213 15.58 8.06 6.99
C TRP A 213 16.18 9.45 6.82
N GLY A 214 15.36 10.38 6.38
CA GLY A 214 15.63 11.80 6.27
C GLY A 214 14.59 12.61 7.03
N ASN A 215 14.95 13.85 7.32
CA ASN A 215 14.07 14.84 7.94
C ASN A 215 13.90 16.01 6.97
N TRP A 216 12.66 16.31 6.59
CA TRP A 216 12.34 17.48 5.76
C TRP A 216 12.06 18.72 6.61
N LYS A 217 11.27 18.55 7.67
CA LYS A 217 10.90 19.58 8.63
C LYS A 217 10.70 18.95 9.99
N ASP A 218 11.17 19.63 11.02
CA ASP A 218 11.11 19.15 12.39
C ASP A 218 9.67 18.91 12.84
N GLY A 219 9.47 17.81 13.58
CA GLY A 219 8.17 17.39 14.09
C GLY A 219 7.30 16.57 13.12
N LEU A 220 7.73 16.37 11.86
CA LEU A 220 7.05 15.48 10.92
C LEU A 220 7.55 14.03 11.03
N ILE A 221 6.74 13.08 10.54
CA ILE A 221 7.20 11.70 10.34
C ILE A 221 8.39 11.68 9.38
N LEU A 222 9.35 10.80 9.66
CA LEU A 222 10.58 10.70 8.87
C LEU A 222 10.25 10.30 7.42
N LYS A 223 10.94 10.95 6.46
CA LYS A 223 10.83 10.63 5.03
C LYS A 223 12.04 9.82 4.56
N MET A 224 12.07 9.46 3.28
CA MET A 224 13.29 9.00 2.64
C MET A 224 14.34 10.11 2.60
N SER A 225 15.61 9.75 2.83
CA SER A 225 16.74 10.68 2.69
C SER A 225 16.89 11.15 1.25
N GLY A 226 17.23 12.42 1.05
CA GLY A 226 17.33 13.04 -0.27
C GLY A 226 16.30 14.15 -0.44
N ASP A 227 16.60 15.10 -1.31
CA ASP A 227 15.78 16.29 -1.55
C ASP A 227 15.20 16.33 -2.95
N THR A 228 15.86 15.68 -3.91
CA THR A 228 15.37 15.58 -5.28
C THR A 228 15.04 14.14 -5.68
N LYS A 229 14.38 13.97 -6.82
CA LYS A 229 14.04 12.65 -7.38
C LYS A 229 15.30 11.83 -7.70
N GLU A 230 16.39 12.50 -8.03
CA GLU A 230 17.68 11.91 -8.39
C GLU A 230 18.41 11.31 -7.17
N ASP A 231 18.02 11.68 -5.95
CA ASP A 231 18.56 11.07 -4.72
C ASP A 231 17.89 9.72 -4.40
N LEU A 232 16.71 9.46 -4.98
CA LEU A 232 15.99 8.21 -4.75
C LEU A 232 16.69 7.03 -5.45
N PRO A 233 16.69 5.83 -4.85
CA PRO A 233 17.14 4.62 -5.52
C PRO A 233 16.41 4.42 -6.86
N ILE A 234 17.13 3.98 -7.90
CA ILE A 234 16.55 3.81 -9.24
C ILE A 234 15.32 2.89 -9.25
N ASP A 235 15.31 1.88 -8.38
CA ASP A 235 14.22 0.91 -8.21
C ASP A 235 12.91 1.58 -7.71
N GLU A 236 12.98 2.74 -7.06
CA GLU A 236 11.81 3.48 -6.55
C GLU A 236 11.34 4.60 -7.48
N ARG A 237 12.11 4.91 -8.53
CA ARG A 237 11.74 5.96 -9.49
C ARG A 237 10.64 5.44 -10.41
N PHE A 238 9.84 6.36 -10.95
CA PHE A 238 8.90 5.98 -12.00
C PHE A 238 9.64 5.33 -13.17
N LEU A 239 9.09 4.21 -13.64
CA LEU A 239 9.40 3.69 -14.96
C LEU A 239 9.17 4.79 -15.99
N GLU A 240 10.01 4.79 -17.02
CA GLU A 240 10.09 5.91 -17.97
C GLU A 240 8.75 6.19 -18.64
N ASP A 241 8.05 5.15 -19.04
CA ASP A 241 6.75 5.19 -19.71
C ASP A 241 5.71 5.91 -18.83
N LYS A 242 5.69 5.59 -17.53
CA LYS A 242 4.81 6.21 -16.55
C LYS A 242 5.23 7.65 -16.23
N ARG A 243 6.54 7.94 -16.22
CA ARG A 243 7.06 9.30 -16.00
C ARG A 243 6.57 10.23 -17.10
N ILE A 244 6.77 9.83 -18.37
CA ILE A 244 6.38 10.63 -19.52
C ILE A 244 4.87 10.83 -19.55
N ASP A 245 4.08 9.77 -19.34
CA ASP A 245 2.62 9.86 -19.33
C ASP A 245 2.10 10.78 -18.21
N PHE A 246 2.66 10.67 -17.00
CA PHE A 246 2.31 11.54 -15.88
C PHE A 246 2.67 13.01 -16.15
N GLU A 247 3.89 13.28 -16.62
CA GLU A 247 4.37 14.64 -16.91
C GLU A 247 3.58 15.27 -18.07
N ALA A 248 3.31 14.50 -19.14
CA ALA A 248 2.50 14.94 -20.27
C ALA A 248 1.04 15.21 -19.84
N SER A 249 0.45 14.33 -19.03
CA SER A 249 -0.91 14.51 -18.51
C SER A 249 -1.03 15.74 -17.63
N LEU A 250 -0.04 15.99 -16.76
CA LEU A 250 0.02 17.18 -15.92
C LEU A 250 0.19 18.45 -16.76
N ALA A 251 1.13 18.46 -17.71
CA ALA A 251 1.38 19.59 -18.59
C ALA A 251 0.15 19.92 -19.45
N LYS A 252 -0.51 18.91 -20.01
CA LYS A 252 -1.77 19.06 -20.74
C LYS A 252 -2.87 19.63 -19.85
N GLY A 253 -3.06 19.07 -18.66
CA GLY A 253 -4.05 19.56 -17.70
C GLY A 253 -3.84 21.02 -17.31
N LEU A 254 -2.59 21.42 -17.04
CA LEU A 254 -2.23 22.80 -16.71
C LEU A 254 -2.35 23.74 -17.91
N ALA A 255 -1.93 23.32 -19.11
CA ALA A 255 -2.07 24.13 -20.33
C ALA A 255 -3.55 24.35 -20.68
N ASP A 256 -4.38 23.31 -20.58
CA ASP A 256 -5.81 23.40 -20.79
C ASP A 256 -6.46 24.37 -19.79
N LEU A 257 -6.03 24.36 -18.52
CA LEU A 257 -6.48 25.31 -17.51
C LEU A 257 -6.01 26.74 -17.82
N ALA A 258 -4.72 26.94 -18.10
CA ALA A 258 -4.13 28.26 -18.33
C ALA A 258 -4.71 28.96 -19.57
N ILE A 259 -4.92 28.23 -20.68
CA ILE A 259 -5.58 28.78 -21.87
C ILE A 259 -6.99 29.23 -21.51
N LYS A 260 -7.75 28.42 -20.76
CA LYS A 260 -9.13 28.74 -20.39
C LYS A 260 -9.23 29.90 -19.40
N ASP A 261 -8.34 29.95 -18.41
CA ASP A 261 -8.29 31.05 -17.45
C ASP A 261 -7.90 32.36 -18.14
N SER A 262 -7.00 32.31 -19.14
CA SER A 262 -6.60 33.50 -19.91
C SER A 262 -7.76 34.12 -20.71
N LEU A 263 -8.74 33.32 -21.16
CA LEU A 263 -9.96 33.81 -21.83
C LEU A 263 -10.89 34.54 -20.85
N ASN A 264 -10.80 34.24 -19.56
CA ASN A 264 -11.64 34.85 -18.52
C ASN A 264 -10.99 36.07 -17.84
N VAL A 265 -9.73 36.42 -18.18
CA VAL A 265 -8.97 37.52 -17.55
C VAL A 265 -9.64 38.89 -17.70
N LEU A 266 -10.37 39.13 -18.79
CA LEU A 266 -11.10 40.39 -19.02
C LEU A 266 -12.54 40.37 -18.50
N THR A 267 -12.97 39.27 -17.89
CA THR A 267 -14.36 39.11 -17.42
C THR A 267 -14.50 39.54 -15.96
N ARG A 268 -15.62 40.18 -15.63
CA ARG A 268 -15.95 40.55 -14.25
C ARG A 268 -16.52 39.36 -13.47
N TRP A 269 -16.28 39.33 -12.17
CA TRP A 269 -16.65 38.28 -11.22
C TRP A 269 -17.48 38.90 -10.09
N ASP A 270 -18.71 39.29 -10.44
CA ASP A 270 -19.59 40.06 -9.57
C ASP A 270 -20.74 39.21 -8.99
N ASN A 271 -20.97 38.01 -9.55
CA ASN A 271 -22.02 37.09 -9.14
C ASN A 271 -21.46 35.67 -8.90
N LEU A 272 -22.08 34.93 -7.97
CA LEU A 272 -21.82 33.50 -7.76
C LEU A 272 -22.00 32.67 -9.05
N ASP A 273 -22.86 33.08 -9.97
CA ASP A 273 -23.01 32.42 -11.27
C ASP A 273 -21.77 32.54 -12.17
N ASP A 274 -20.91 33.55 -11.96
CA ASP A 274 -19.68 33.69 -12.73
C ASP A 274 -18.73 32.49 -12.51
N PHE A 275 -18.80 31.83 -11.35
CA PHE A 275 -18.06 30.58 -11.07
C PHE A 275 -18.38 29.45 -12.07
N LYS A 276 -19.54 29.47 -12.74
CA LYS A 276 -19.87 28.50 -13.80
C LYS A 276 -18.88 28.56 -14.97
N ARG A 277 -18.19 29.68 -15.18
CA ARG A 277 -17.15 29.83 -16.22
C ARG A 277 -15.92 28.97 -15.96
N ILE A 278 -15.64 28.64 -14.69
CA ILE A 278 -14.53 27.76 -14.27
C ILE A 278 -14.88 26.28 -14.53
N PHE A 279 -16.17 25.93 -14.42
CA PHE A 279 -16.68 24.57 -14.62
C PHE A 279 -16.81 24.21 -16.11
N TRP A 280 -15.70 24.29 -16.83
CA TRP A 280 -15.54 23.77 -18.20
C TRP A 280 -14.57 22.58 -18.25
N CYS A 281 -13.87 22.28 -17.14
CA CYS A 281 -13.01 21.11 -17.03
C CYS A 281 -13.87 19.85 -17.01
N GLY A 282 -13.88 19.17 -18.15
CA GLY A 282 -14.27 17.78 -18.38
C GLY A 282 -15.51 17.32 -17.62
N HIS A 283 -16.57 16.96 -18.35
CA HIS A 283 -17.46 15.90 -17.88
C HIS A 283 -16.61 14.88 -17.13
N SER A 284 -16.87 14.67 -15.84
CA SER A 284 -16.21 13.61 -15.08
C SER A 284 -16.69 12.27 -15.66
N LYS A 285 -16.20 11.95 -16.85
CA LYS A 285 -16.25 10.67 -17.57
C LYS A 285 -15.17 9.72 -17.04
N LEU A 286 -14.38 10.14 -16.04
CA LEU A 286 -13.42 9.29 -15.35
C LEU A 286 -14.09 8.22 -14.46
N ALA A 287 -15.42 8.26 -14.28
CA ALA A 287 -16.18 7.12 -13.76
C ALA A 287 -16.59 6.10 -14.84
N VAL A 288 -16.37 6.39 -16.14
CA VAL A 288 -16.84 5.56 -17.26
C VAL A 288 -15.70 4.98 -18.12
N GLU A 289 -14.49 5.56 -18.09
CA GLU A 289 -13.38 5.14 -18.95
C GLU A 289 -12.40 4.09 -18.35
N MET A 290 -12.71 3.47 -17.21
CA MET A 290 -11.96 2.29 -16.71
C MET A 290 -12.50 0.94 -17.20
N VAL A 291 -13.29 0.92 -18.28
CA VAL A 291 -13.89 -0.30 -18.85
C VAL A 291 -13.53 -0.46 -20.33
N TRP A 292 -12.25 -0.40 -20.72
CA TRP A 292 -11.84 -0.75 -22.11
C TRP A 292 -10.43 -1.37 -22.22
N TRP A 293 -9.97 -2.13 -21.22
CA TRP A 293 -8.77 -3.00 -21.37
C TRP A 293 -8.99 -4.40 -20.80
N GLY A 294 -10.07 -5.07 -21.20
CA GLY A 294 -10.34 -6.46 -20.86
C GLY A 294 -11.18 -7.13 -21.93
N GLU A 295 -10.59 -8.12 -22.60
CA GLU A 295 -11.18 -9.05 -23.57
C GLU A 295 -12.67 -9.37 -23.32
N GLU A 296 -13.47 -9.26 -24.38
CA GLU A 296 -14.89 -9.60 -24.41
C GLU A 296 -15.13 -11.06 -24.00
N ARG A 297 -15.81 -11.29 -22.88
CA ARG A 297 -16.53 -12.53 -22.61
C ARG A 297 -18.03 -12.22 -22.52
N PRO A 298 -18.90 -12.80 -23.38
CA PRO A 298 -20.33 -12.59 -23.29
C PRO A 298 -20.89 -13.35 -22.07
N GLY A 299 -21.56 -12.67 -21.14
CA GLY A 299 -22.41 -13.31 -20.13
C GLY A 299 -22.14 -12.99 -18.65
N ALA A 300 -21.20 -12.11 -18.30
CA ALA A 300 -21.01 -11.68 -16.91
C ALA A 300 -21.82 -10.39 -16.63
N GLN A 301 -22.88 -10.51 -15.83
CA GLN A 301 -23.58 -9.36 -15.25
C GLN A 301 -22.70 -8.78 -14.14
N ILE A 302 -21.83 -7.83 -14.50
CA ILE A 302 -20.92 -7.17 -13.56
C ILE A 302 -21.64 -5.95 -12.96
N SER A 303 -22.12 -6.09 -11.73
CA SER A 303 -22.51 -4.96 -10.88
C SER A 303 -21.24 -4.21 -10.46
N TYR A 304 -21.00 -3.04 -11.05
CA TYR A 304 -19.87 -2.19 -10.72
C TYR A 304 -20.25 -1.17 -9.65
N TYR A 305 -19.65 -1.31 -8.46
CA TYR A 305 -19.59 -0.25 -7.46
C TYR A 305 -18.62 0.84 -7.94
N ALA A 306 -19.13 1.81 -8.71
CA ALA A 306 -18.41 3.06 -8.92
C ALA A 306 -18.35 3.81 -7.59
N LEU A 307 -17.15 4.08 -7.07
CA LEU A 307 -16.96 4.92 -5.90
C LEU A 307 -17.59 6.30 -6.19
N GLN A 308 -18.67 6.56 -5.46
CA GLN A 308 -19.66 7.60 -5.74
C GLN A 308 -19.17 8.99 -5.31
N LEU A 309 -18.02 9.45 -5.80
CA LEU A 309 -17.70 10.87 -5.71
C LEU A 309 -18.74 11.64 -6.53
N PRO A 310 -19.39 12.69 -5.98
CA PRO A 310 -20.30 13.51 -6.77
C PRO A 310 -19.57 14.02 -8.01
N SER A 311 -20.17 13.85 -9.19
CA SER A 311 -19.65 14.47 -10.40
C SER A 311 -19.50 15.97 -10.19
N SER A 312 -18.50 16.60 -10.79
CA SER A 312 -18.30 18.06 -10.70
C SER A 312 -19.55 18.84 -11.11
N VAL A 313 -20.35 18.27 -12.02
CA VAL A 313 -21.67 18.75 -12.42
C VAL A 313 -22.66 18.74 -11.25
N ARG A 314 -22.79 17.62 -10.53
CA ARG A 314 -23.67 17.53 -9.36
C ARG A 314 -23.24 18.48 -8.24
N VAL A 315 -21.94 18.64 -8.02
CA VAL A 315 -21.42 19.63 -7.06
C VAL A 315 -21.86 21.04 -7.47
N ARG A 316 -21.64 21.42 -8.73
CA ARG A 316 -22.03 22.74 -9.26
C ARG A 316 -23.53 23.02 -9.11
N ASP A 317 -24.36 22.02 -9.33
CA ASP A 317 -25.81 22.20 -9.34
C ASP A 317 -26.41 22.16 -7.91
N SER A 318 -25.73 21.53 -6.94
CA SER A 318 -26.28 21.29 -5.59
C SER A 318 -25.39 21.78 -4.43
N TRP A 319 -24.32 22.53 -4.65
CA TRP A 319 -23.41 22.96 -3.56
C TRP A 319 -24.05 23.82 -2.47
N LYS A 320 -25.20 24.44 -2.75
CA LYS A 320 -25.98 25.24 -1.78
C LYS A 320 -26.99 24.41 -0.97
N ASP A 321 -27.15 23.12 -1.27
CA ASP A 321 -28.07 22.23 -0.57
C ASP A 321 -27.42 21.70 0.72
N ASP A 322 -28.10 21.89 1.85
CA ASP A 322 -27.66 21.44 3.17
C ASP A 322 -27.52 19.91 3.25
N ALA A 323 -28.39 19.16 2.57
CA ALA A 323 -28.28 17.70 2.49
C ALA A 323 -27.02 17.29 1.74
N PHE A 324 -26.68 18.02 0.67
CA PHE A 324 -25.45 17.78 -0.08
C PHE A 324 -24.20 18.23 0.68
N PHE A 325 -24.28 19.31 1.47
CA PHE A 325 -23.23 19.72 2.39
C PHE A 325 -22.92 18.62 3.41
N GLY A 326 -23.94 18.09 4.10
CA GLY A 326 -23.77 17.02 5.07
C GLY A 326 -23.33 15.70 4.44
N TYR A 327 -23.84 15.35 3.26
CA TYR A 327 -23.45 14.15 2.50
C TYR A 327 -21.93 14.05 2.29
N GLN A 328 -21.25 15.17 2.07
CA GLN A 328 -19.81 15.19 1.82
C GLN A 328 -18.96 14.75 3.03
N PHE A 329 -19.49 14.86 4.25
CA PHE A 329 -18.79 14.35 5.44
C PHE A 329 -18.78 12.82 5.53
N LEU A 330 -19.69 12.14 4.83
CA LEU A 330 -19.77 10.68 4.78
C LEU A 330 -19.13 10.11 3.50
N ASN A 331 -19.42 10.73 2.36
CA ASN A 331 -19.14 10.17 1.04
C ASN A 331 -18.36 11.13 0.12
N GLY A 332 -17.93 12.27 0.63
CA GLY A 332 -17.13 13.24 -0.12
C GLY A 332 -15.64 12.85 -0.17
N ALA A 333 -14.81 13.80 -0.55
CA ALA A 333 -13.37 13.59 -0.69
C ALA A 333 -12.63 13.42 0.65
N ASN A 334 -13.20 13.87 1.77
CA ASN A 334 -12.59 13.76 3.09
C ASN A 334 -13.59 13.25 4.15
N PRO A 335 -13.91 11.94 4.16
CA PRO A 335 -14.85 11.34 5.10
C PRO A 335 -14.23 10.95 6.46
N MET A 336 -13.07 11.52 6.81
CA MET A 336 -12.27 11.08 7.96
C MET A 336 -12.54 11.86 9.26
N LEU A 337 -13.21 13.02 9.17
CA LEU A 337 -13.39 13.94 10.31
C LEU A 337 -14.68 13.74 11.09
N LEU A 338 -15.72 13.22 10.43
CA LEU A 338 -17.03 13.08 11.04
C LEU A 338 -17.01 11.99 12.12
N ARG A 339 -17.61 12.29 13.26
CA ARG A 339 -17.84 11.31 14.33
C ARG A 339 -19.18 11.56 14.99
N ARG A 340 -19.75 10.50 15.57
CA ARG A 340 -20.95 10.60 16.40
C ARG A 340 -20.60 11.28 17.72
N SER A 341 -21.40 12.25 18.14
CA SER A 341 -21.20 12.98 19.39
C SER A 341 -21.67 12.13 20.58
N CYS A 342 -20.82 12.03 21.61
CA CYS A 342 -21.18 11.42 22.89
C CYS A 342 -21.49 12.47 23.97
N GLN A 343 -21.10 13.71 23.73
CA GLN A 343 -21.35 14.91 24.53
C GLN A 343 -21.21 16.13 23.63
N LEU A 344 -21.76 17.28 24.04
CA LEU A 344 -21.53 18.53 23.29
C LEU A 344 -20.05 18.93 23.41
N PRO A 345 -19.40 19.34 22.30
CA PRO A 345 -18.01 19.78 22.34
C PRO A 345 -17.80 20.95 23.31
N PRO A 346 -16.79 20.92 24.21
CA PRO A 346 -16.56 22.00 25.19
C PRO A 346 -16.30 23.38 24.57
N ARG A 347 -15.82 23.40 23.32
CA ARG A 347 -15.57 24.63 22.56
C ARG A 347 -16.81 25.22 21.90
N LEU A 348 -17.94 24.49 21.90
CA LEU A 348 -19.23 24.96 21.42
C LEU A 348 -19.83 25.87 22.50
N VAL A 349 -19.81 27.17 22.25
CA VAL A 349 -20.31 28.17 23.21
C VAL A 349 -21.53 28.85 22.61
N PHE A 350 -22.62 28.86 23.38
CA PHE A 350 -23.89 29.46 22.99
C PHE A 350 -23.94 30.93 23.43
N PRO A 351 -24.12 31.89 22.50
CA PRO A 351 -24.49 33.24 22.87
C PRO A 351 -25.86 33.28 23.57
N PRO A 352 -26.15 34.33 24.37
CA PRO A 352 -27.49 34.52 24.94
C PRO A 352 -28.57 34.49 23.84
N GLY A 353 -29.69 33.81 24.09
CA GLY A 353 -30.78 33.69 23.11
C GLY A 353 -30.71 32.45 22.19
N MET A 354 -29.79 31.51 22.45
CA MET A 354 -29.67 30.25 21.70
C MET A 354 -30.13 29.01 22.48
N GLU A 355 -30.99 29.19 23.49
CA GLU A 355 -31.47 28.13 24.36
C GLU A 355 -32.29 27.07 23.57
N GLU A 356 -33.04 27.48 22.55
CA GLU A 356 -33.80 26.57 21.68
C GLU A 356 -32.87 25.65 20.88
N LEU A 357 -31.83 26.21 20.25
CA LEU A 357 -30.82 25.44 19.52
C LEU A 357 -30.09 24.47 20.45
N GLN A 358 -29.75 24.93 21.67
CA GLN A 358 -29.11 24.08 22.67
C GLN A 358 -30.01 22.90 23.06
N ALA A 359 -31.33 23.11 23.20
CA ALA A 359 -32.29 22.06 23.47
C ALA A 359 -32.38 21.05 22.32
N GLN A 360 -32.44 21.51 21.06
CA GLN A 360 -32.45 20.64 19.88
C GLN A 360 -31.18 19.78 19.78
N LEU A 361 -30.01 20.36 20.05
CA LEU A 361 -28.75 19.60 20.07
C LEU A 361 -28.75 18.54 21.17
N GLN A 362 -29.32 18.86 22.34
CA GLN A 362 -29.43 17.91 23.44
C GLN A 362 -30.38 16.76 23.09
N GLU A 363 -31.49 17.02 22.40
CA GLU A 363 -32.43 16.00 21.93
C GLU A 363 -31.75 15.00 20.98
N GLU A 364 -31.09 15.49 19.94
CA GLU A 364 -30.37 14.66 18.96
C GLU A 364 -29.19 13.89 19.62
N LEU A 365 -28.57 14.47 20.64
CA LEU A 365 -27.55 13.81 21.44
C LEU A 365 -28.12 12.61 22.21
N GLN A 366 -29.28 12.78 22.87
CA GLN A 366 -29.96 11.70 23.59
C GLN A 366 -30.47 10.61 22.64
N ALA A 367 -30.95 10.99 21.46
CA ALA A 367 -31.37 10.05 20.41
C ALA A 367 -30.18 9.31 19.76
N GLY A 368 -28.95 9.79 19.97
CA GLY A 368 -27.74 9.20 19.39
C GLY A 368 -27.58 9.47 17.90
N THR A 369 -28.28 10.48 17.37
CA THR A 369 -28.31 10.91 15.97
C THR A 369 -27.49 12.18 15.72
N LEU A 370 -26.88 12.75 16.78
CA LEU A 370 -25.98 13.89 16.68
C LEU A 370 -24.55 13.49 16.27
N PHE A 371 -23.99 14.24 15.33
CA PHE A 371 -22.63 14.12 14.82
C PHE A 371 -21.89 15.45 14.87
N GLU A 372 -20.57 15.39 14.87
CA GLU A 372 -19.68 16.54 14.88
C GLU A 372 -18.51 16.37 13.90
N ALA A 373 -18.10 17.49 13.31
CA ALA A 373 -16.86 17.63 12.57
C ALA A 373 -16.09 18.85 13.13
N ASP A 374 -15.00 18.58 13.84
CA ASP A 374 -14.20 19.58 14.55
C ASP A 374 -12.87 19.85 13.83
N PHE A 375 -12.71 21.06 13.33
CA PHE A 375 -11.51 21.52 12.62
C PHE A 375 -10.55 22.28 13.55
N ALA A 376 -10.53 21.96 14.84
CA ALA A 376 -9.63 22.55 15.84
C ALA A 376 -8.14 22.51 15.44
N LEU A 377 -7.73 21.53 14.63
CA LEU A 377 -6.35 21.42 14.13
C LEU A 377 -5.90 22.64 13.31
N LEU A 378 -6.83 23.37 12.69
CA LEU A 378 -6.53 24.59 11.93
C LEU A 378 -6.30 25.81 12.84
N ASN A 379 -6.59 25.71 14.13
CA ASN A 379 -6.45 26.83 15.05
C ASN A 379 -4.96 27.19 15.24
N GLY A 380 -4.64 28.48 15.08
CA GLY A 380 -3.27 28.98 15.22
C GLY A 380 -2.35 28.69 14.03
N ILE A 381 -2.82 28.03 12.97
CA ILE A 381 -2.05 27.86 11.74
C ILE A 381 -1.87 29.24 11.06
N LYS A 382 -0.62 29.57 10.72
CA LYS A 382 -0.29 30.81 10.02
C LYS A 382 -0.91 30.81 8.62
N ALA A 383 -1.79 31.77 8.37
CA ALA A 383 -2.39 31.96 7.05
C ALA A 383 -1.36 32.49 6.03
N ASN A 384 -1.56 32.15 4.76
CA ASN A 384 -0.65 32.52 3.68
C ASN A 384 -0.79 34.00 3.30
N VAL A 385 0.21 34.52 2.56
CA VAL A 385 0.16 35.84 1.90
C VAL A 385 0.47 35.61 0.43
N ILE A 386 -0.49 35.90 -0.44
CA ILE A 386 -0.38 35.67 -1.89
C ILE A 386 -0.42 37.02 -2.58
N LEU A 387 0.63 37.37 -3.34
CA LEU A 387 0.74 38.67 -4.03
C LEU A 387 0.51 39.86 -3.08
N TYR A 388 1.13 39.83 -1.90
CA TYR A 388 0.97 40.81 -0.82
C TYR A 388 -0.44 40.90 -0.20
N CYS A 389 -1.39 40.08 -0.64
CA CYS A 389 -2.73 40.00 -0.09
C CYS A 389 -2.82 38.94 1.01
N GLN A 390 -3.22 39.37 2.21
CA GLN A 390 -3.43 38.49 3.37
C GLN A 390 -4.56 37.48 3.09
N GLN A 391 -4.29 36.19 3.26
CA GLN A 391 -5.31 35.14 3.21
C GLN A 391 -5.83 34.83 4.62
N HIS A 392 -6.98 34.17 4.72
CA HIS A 392 -7.63 33.87 5.99
C HIS A 392 -7.88 32.38 6.18
N LEU A 393 -7.79 31.93 7.44
CA LEU A 393 -8.14 30.57 7.86
C LEU A 393 -9.18 30.64 8.98
N ALA A 394 -9.99 29.60 9.08
CA ALA A 394 -10.93 29.37 10.17
C ALA A 394 -10.73 27.96 10.72
N ALA A 395 -11.05 27.77 12.01
CA ALA A 395 -11.06 26.47 12.67
C ALA A 395 -12.50 26.15 13.08
N PRO A 396 -13.40 25.86 12.13
CA PRO A 396 -14.82 25.70 12.43
C PRO A 396 -15.12 24.45 13.27
N LEU A 397 -16.27 24.48 13.93
CA LEU A 397 -16.96 23.31 14.46
C LEU A 397 -18.32 23.22 13.77
N VAL A 398 -18.65 22.05 13.23
CA VAL A 398 -19.94 21.77 12.59
C VAL A 398 -20.64 20.68 13.38
N MET A 399 -21.88 20.93 13.78
CA MET A 399 -22.76 19.90 14.36
C MET A 399 -23.82 19.52 13.33
N LEU A 400 -24.08 18.22 13.19
CA LEU A 400 -25.00 17.67 12.20
C LEU A 400 -25.93 16.65 12.85
N LYS A 401 -27.16 16.51 12.33
CA LYS A 401 -28.09 15.45 12.72
C LYS A 401 -28.32 14.47 11.59
N LEU A 402 -28.37 13.19 11.93
CA LEU A 402 -28.79 12.14 11.00
C LEU A 402 -30.30 11.95 11.09
N GLN A 403 -30.99 12.26 10.00
CA GLN A 403 -32.43 12.08 9.90
C GLN A 403 -32.81 10.62 9.58
N PRO A 404 -34.05 10.20 9.90
CA PRO A 404 -34.51 8.83 9.62
C PRO A 404 -34.54 8.43 8.14
N ASP A 405 -34.64 9.42 7.24
CA ASP A 405 -34.57 9.22 5.79
C ASP A 405 -33.13 8.98 5.28
N GLY A 406 -32.14 9.03 6.19
CA GLY A 406 -30.73 8.82 5.91
C GLY A 406 -29.94 10.09 5.57
N ASN A 407 -30.59 11.27 5.57
CA ASN A 407 -29.91 12.54 5.30
C ASN A 407 -29.15 13.04 6.54
N LEU A 408 -27.90 13.44 6.34
CA LEU A 408 -27.12 14.13 7.37
C LEU A 408 -27.23 15.63 7.12
N LEU A 409 -27.81 16.38 8.06
CA LEU A 409 -28.06 17.82 7.89
C LEU A 409 -27.26 18.66 8.90
N PRO A 410 -26.67 19.79 8.48
CA PRO A 410 -26.04 20.74 9.39
C PRO A 410 -27.07 21.39 10.33
N MET A 411 -26.72 21.54 11.60
CA MET A 411 -27.53 22.25 12.61
C MET A 411 -26.89 23.57 13.04
N VAL A 412 -25.57 23.56 13.30
CA VAL A 412 -24.84 24.77 13.71
C VAL A 412 -23.42 24.73 13.18
N ILE A 413 -22.92 25.90 12.77
CA ILE A 413 -21.54 26.12 12.35
C ILE A 413 -20.95 27.24 13.18
N GLN A 414 -19.99 26.90 14.04
CA GLN A 414 -19.21 27.88 14.78
C GLN A 414 -17.88 28.13 14.05
N VAL A 415 -17.77 29.26 13.34
CA VAL A 415 -16.59 29.59 12.50
C VAL A 415 -15.33 29.90 13.32
N ARG A 416 -15.49 30.45 14.54
CA ARG A 416 -14.37 30.81 15.42
C ARG A 416 -14.57 30.19 16.80
N GLY A 417 -13.50 29.61 17.35
CA GLY A 417 -13.46 29.21 18.76
C GLY A 417 -13.65 30.41 19.69
N PRO A 418 -14.05 30.19 20.95
CA PRO A 418 -14.03 31.24 21.96
C PRO A 418 -12.61 31.83 22.04
N ARG A 419 -12.50 33.16 22.12
CA ARG A 419 -11.20 33.85 22.24
C ARG A 419 -10.57 33.43 23.58
N THR A 420 -9.67 32.45 23.56
CA THR A 420 -8.71 32.29 24.65
C THR A 420 -7.70 33.42 24.48
N SER A 421 -7.70 34.38 25.41
CA SER A 421 -6.58 35.30 25.54
C SER A 421 -5.31 34.45 25.76
N PRO A 422 -4.18 34.75 25.11
CA PRO A 422 -2.94 34.10 25.48
C PRO A 422 -2.69 34.35 26.97
N PRO A 423 -2.13 33.39 27.73
CA PRO A 423 -1.70 33.67 29.10
C PRO A 423 -0.79 34.89 29.04
N ARG A 424 -1.03 35.89 29.91
CA ARG A 424 -0.19 37.09 30.02
C ARG A 424 1.24 36.67 30.33
N GLY A 425 2.02 36.46 29.28
CA GLY A 425 3.45 36.19 29.34
C GLY A 425 4.19 37.49 29.58
N VAL A 426 4.98 37.45 30.64
CA VAL A 426 6.07 38.34 31.01
C VAL A 426 6.70 39.03 29.79
N ALA A 427 6.85 40.34 29.89
CA ALA A 427 7.46 41.20 28.87
C ALA A 427 8.86 40.68 28.47
N PRO A 428 9.25 40.80 27.18
CA PRO A 428 10.63 40.56 26.79
C PRO A 428 11.50 41.65 27.42
N SER A 429 12.39 41.26 28.31
CA SER A 429 13.52 42.09 28.72
C SER A 429 14.39 42.35 27.48
N ILE A 430 14.60 43.64 27.23
CA ILE A 430 15.40 44.24 26.16
C ILE A 430 16.84 43.73 26.20
#